data_AF-A0AA39IG50-F1
#
_entry.id   AF-A0AA39IG50-F1
#
_cell.length_a   1.000
_cell.length_b   1.000
_cell.length_c   1.000
_cell.angle_alpha   90.00
_cell.angle_beta   90.00
_cell.angle_gamma   90.00
#
_symmetry.space_group_name_H-M   'P 1'
#
loop_
_entity.id
_entity.type
_entity.pdbx_description
1 polymer ?
#
loop_
_entity_poly.entity_id
_entity_poly.type
_entity_poly.pdbx_seq_one_letter_code
_entity_poly.pdbx_strand_id
1 'polypeptide(L)'
;MIPLHLEIVYLAIGIPSLIFYAVVIVALLKKSNKDVFGLPFYRIFAVICVVDCINYVVNTVAFRLPMCPNFAFLYENLKPSFVTRLFHLGVYFCGFFVTFGQCLITINRFSAVAFPLKHHKFWQRYHLHCIGLALLICFAFSGHTLLSTTVFQRFQVDGVVFYTIYMDDRARWFCPMHSEPPVMSISVMGKPLQLQLIIACALSCTGVVFQVVLNSTTIILLVRRRKATTRATFNKKLPKTELTLFFLSMAMFLLSLSGALYNIIITLLIYTESDALMGFLDYYLWVADVNNLSAPYLLCLVSASARRTVLEAIGLKAKQNKATVQLFSRTASSTRA
;
A
#
# COMPACT_ATOMS: atom_id res chain seq x y z
N MET A 1 13.74 18.20 -7.68
CA MET A 1 13.54 18.01 -9.15
C MET A 1 14.24 16.72 -9.49
N ILE A 2 13.53 15.78 -10.11
CA ILE A 2 14.08 14.45 -10.36
C ILE A 2 14.94 14.50 -11.62
N PRO A 3 16.27 14.32 -11.53
CA PRO A 3 17.11 14.23 -12.70
C PRO A 3 16.78 12.95 -13.49
N LEU A 4 16.93 13.01 -14.82
CA LEU A 4 16.56 11.91 -15.73
C LEU A 4 17.17 10.55 -15.33
N HIS A 5 18.42 10.53 -14.88
CA HIS A 5 19.08 9.28 -14.51
C HIS A 5 18.42 8.62 -13.29
N LEU A 6 17.92 9.40 -12.31
CA LEU A 6 17.16 8.84 -11.18
C LEU A 6 15.81 8.31 -11.65
N GLU A 7 15.15 8.99 -12.58
CA GLU A 7 13.89 8.50 -13.15
C GLU A 7 14.05 7.17 -13.87
N ILE A 8 15.11 7.02 -14.67
CA ILE A 8 15.43 5.75 -15.33
C ILE A 8 15.66 4.65 -14.29
N VAL A 9 16.36 4.95 -13.18
CA VAL A 9 16.56 3.99 -12.09
C VAL A 9 15.23 3.60 -11.45
N TYR A 10 14.34 4.56 -11.17
CA TYR A 10 13.04 4.28 -10.59
C TYR A 10 12.18 3.40 -11.49
N LEU A 11 12.14 3.67 -12.79
CA LEU A 11 11.41 2.85 -13.75
C LEU A 11 12.04 1.46 -13.93
N ALA A 12 13.37 1.39 -13.96
CA ALA A 12 14.11 0.13 -14.06
C ALA A 12 13.91 -0.78 -12.84
N ILE A 13 13.66 -0.22 -11.65
CA ILE A 13 13.31 -0.99 -10.45
C ILE A 13 11.81 -1.29 -10.41
N GLY A 14 10.98 -0.30 -10.76
CA GLY A 14 9.53 -0.37 -10.67
C GLY A 14 8.90 -1.38 -11.61
N ILE A 15 9.30 -1.39 -12.89
CA ILE A 15 8.73 -2.29 -13.89
C ILE A 15 8.95 -3.76 -13.53
N PRO A 16 10.18 -4.24 -13.22
CA PRO A 16 10.38 -5.60 -12.75
C PRO A 16 9.61 -5.93 -11.47
N SER A 17 9.46 -4.95 -10.57
CA SER A 17 8.68 -5.11 -9.34
C SER A 17 7.20 -5.34 -9.64
N LEU A 18 6.60 -4.57 -10.56
CA LEU A 18 5.22 -4.78 -11.00
C LEU A 18 5.01 -6.16 -11.65
N ILE A 19 5.97 -6.60 -12.47
CA ILE A 19 5.94 -7.95 -13.06
C ILE A 19 5.98 -9.01 -11.95
N PHE A 20 6.85 -8.83 -10.95
CA PHE A 20 6.93 -9.74 -9.81
C PHE A 20 5.62 -9.77 -9.00
N TYR A 21 5.00 -8.61 -8.77
CA TYR A 21 3.66 -8.53 -8.16
C TYR A 21 2.63 -9.33 -8.93
N ALA A 22 2.57 -9.17 -10.25
CA ALA A 22 1.64 -9.90 -11.09
C ALA A 22 1.83 -11.43 -10.96
N VAL A 23 3.09 -11.90 -10.98
CA VAL A 23 3.42 -13.31 -10.75
C VAL A 23 2.94 -13.79 -9.38
N VAL A 24 3.19 -13.03 -8.32
CA VAL A 24 2.77 -13.37 -6.95
C VAL A 24 1.25 -13.41 -6.83
N ILE A 25 0.54 -12.42 -7.36
CA ILE A 25 -0.93 -12.36 -7.37
C ILE A 25 -1.50 -13.58 -8.09
N VAL A 26 -1.01 -13.89 -9.29
CA VAL A 26 -1.44 -15.08 -10.06
C VAL A 26 -1.16 -16.36 -9.26
N ALA A 27 0.02 -16.49 -8.66
CA ALA A 27 0.39 -17.65 -7.86
C ALA A 27 -0.53 -17.85 -6.64
N LEU A 28 -0.90 -16.76 -5.95
CA LEU A 28 -1.80 -16.79 -4.80
C LEU A 28 -3.25 -17.11 -5.18
N LEU A 29 -3.71 -16.62 -6.33
CA LEU A 29 -5.09 -16.79 -6.78
C LEU A 29 -5.34 -18.10 -7.52
N LYS A 30 -4.29 -18.75 -8.04
CA LYS A 30 -4.37 -19.99 -8.82
C LYS A 30 -5.12 -21.10 -8.06
N LYS A 31 -6.11 -21.72 -8.74
CA LYS A 31 -6.97 -22.78 -8.16
C LYS A 31 -6.18 -23.99 -7.64
N SER A 32 -5.08 -24.36 -8.30
CA SER A 32 -4.21 -25.46 -7.87
C SER A 32 -3.60 -25.24 -6.49
N ASN A 33 -3.50 -23.98 -6.05
CA ASN A 33 -2.86 -23.62 -4.78
C ASN A 33 -3.89 -23.30 -3.69
N LYS A 34 -5.17 -23.63 -3.91
CA LYS A 34 -6.27 -23.33 -2.98
C LYS A 34 -6.07 -23.97 -1.61
N ASP A 35 -5.42 -25.12 -1.53
CA ASP A 35 -5.16 -25.79 -0.25
C ASP A 35 -4.13 -25.04 0.61
N VAL A 36 -3.24 -24.26 -0.02
CA VAL A 36 -2.19 -23.50 0.65
C VAL A 36 -2.60 -22.04 0.86
N PHE A 37 -3.13 -21.39 -0.19
CA PHE A 37 -3.46 -19.96 -0.20
C PHE A 37 -4.97 -19.67 -0.26
N GLY A 38 -5.82 -20.68 -0.02
CA GLY A 38 -7.27 -20.49 0.05
C GLY A 38 -7.74 -19.74 1.30
N LEU A 39 -6.84 -19.44 2.24
CA LEU A 39 -7.19 -18.71 3.46
C LEU A 39 -7.57 -17.25 3.14
N PRO A 40 -8.56 -16.68 3.86
CA PRO A 40 -9.00 -15.29 3.66
C PRO A 40 -7.89 -14.26 3.75
N PHE A 41 -6.86 -14.52 4.57
CA PHE A 41 -5.66 -13.69 4.66
C PHE A 41 -5.00 -13.46 3.29
N TYR A 42 -4.74 -14.51 2.52
CA TYR A 42 -4.06 -14.39 1.23
C TYR A 42 -4.95 -13.73 0.18
N ARG A 43 -6.27 -13.86 0.30
CA ARG A 43 -7.23 -13.17 -0.58
C ARG A 43 -7.23 -11.67 -0.33
N ILE A 44 -7.28 -11.25 0.94
CA ILE A 44 -7.18 -9.82 1.32
C ILE A 44 -5.80 -9.28 0.89
N PHE A 45 -4.72 -10.01 1.17
CA PHE A 45 -3.37 -9.65 0.78
C PHE A 45 -3.23 -9.48 -0.74
N ALA A 46 -3.77 -10.41 -1.54
CA ALA A 46 -3.72 -10.30 -2.99
C ALA A 46 -4.46 -9.05 -3.51
N VAL A 47 -5.61 -8.69 -2.93
CA VAL A 47 -6.32 -7.46 -3.30
C VAL A 47 -5.50 -6.22 -2.94
N ILE A 48 -4.83 -6.21 -1.78
CA ILE A 48 -3.92 -5.12 -1.41
C ILE A 48 -2.78 -5.02 -2.42
N CYS A 49 -2.15 -6.13 -2.82
CA CYS A 49 -1.10 -6.10 -3.83
C CYS A 49 -1.58 -5.56 -5.20
N VAL A 50 -2.83 -5.83 -5.58
CA VAL A 50 -3.42 -5.22 -6.80
C VAL A 50 -3.54 -3.71 -6.61
N VAL A 51 -4.04 -3.25 -5.48
CA VAL A 51 -4.18 -1.82 -5.20
C VAL A 51 -2.82 -1.13 -5.07
N ASP A 52 -1.82 -1.78 -4.49
CA ASP A 52 -0.44 -1.30 -4.45
C ASP A 52 0.14 -1.07 -5.86
N CYS A 53 -0.10 -1.99 -6.80
CA CYS A 53 0.30 -1.82 -8.20
C CYS A 53 -0.39 -0.63 -8.85
N ILE A 54 -1.71 -0.51 -8.64
CA ILE A 54 -2.48 0.62 -9.15
C ILE A 54 -1.97 1.92 -8.53
N ASN A 55 -1.71 1.94 -7.22
CA ASN A 55 -1.19 3.09 -6.50
C ASN A 55 0.17 3.52 -7.05
N TYR A 56 1.08 2.57 -7.30
CA TYR A 56 2.39 2.84 -7.88
C TYR A 56 2.25 3.49 -9.26
N VAL A 57 1.42 2.92 -10.15
CA VAL A 57 1.18 3.47 -11.50
C VAL A 57 0.56 4.86 -11.41
N VAL A 58 -0.45 5.03 -10.55
CA VAL A 58 -1.11 6.32 -10.37
C VAL A 58 -0.14 7.36 -9.83
N ASN A 59 0.66 7.07 -8.80
CA ASN A 59 1.67 8.01 -8.29
C ASN A 59 2.74 8.33 -9.33
N THR A 60 3.13 7.35 -10.14
CA THR A 60 4.08 7.57 -11.23
C THR A 60 3.55 8.57 -12.26
N VAL A 61 2.29 8.41 -12.68
CA VAL A 61 1.66 9.30 -13.67
C VAL A 61 1.24 10.64 -13.06
N ALA A 62 0.84 10.66 -11.79
CA ALA A 62 0.30 11.83 -11.10
C ALA A 62 1.37 12.77 -10.53
N PHE A 63 2.52 12.24 -10.10
CA PHE A 63 3.56 13.03 -9.44
C PHE A 63 4.91 12.89 -10.11
N ARG A 64 5.35 11.67 -10.41
CA ARG A 64 6.73 11.42 -10.86
C ARG A 64 7.01 11.94 -12.27
N LEU A 65 6.24 11.50 -13.26
CA LEU A 65 6.41 11.93 -14.66
C LEU A 65 6.23 13.45 -14.83
N PRO A 66 5.22 14.11 -14.21
CA PRO A 66 5.10 15.57 -14.23
C PRO A 66 6.31 16.32 -13.67
N MET A 67 6.96 15.77 -12.64
CA MET A 67 8.15 16.35 -11.99
C MET A 67 9.45 16.11 -12.77
N CYS A 68 9.43 15.27 -13.81
CA CYS A 68 10.56 15.02 -14.68
C CYS A 68 10.49 15.97 -15.90
N PRO A 69 11.47 16.88 -16.08
CA PRO A 69 11.43 17.86 -17.18
C PRO A 69 11.31 17.24 -18.57
N ASN A 70 11.90 16.06 -18.77
CA ASN A 70 11.87 15.36 -20.04
C ASN A 70 10.50 14.79 -20.40
N PHE A 71 9.61 14.62 -19.43
CA PHE A 71 8.23 14.16 -19.64
C PHE A 71 7.19 15.28 -19.44
N ALA A 72 7.63 16.48 -19.08
CA ALA A 72 6.76 17.62 -18.81
C ALA A 72 5.87 17.99 -20.03
N PHE A 73 6.36 17.76 -21.26
CA PHE A 73 5.60 18.02 -22.49
C PHE A 73 4.28 17.22 -22.57
N LEU A 74 4.18 16.07 -21.89
CA LEU A 74 2.95 15.27 -21.84
C LEU A 74 1.82 15.98 -21.07
N TYR A 75 2.18 16.93 -20.22
CA TYR A 75 1.25 17.61 -19.29
C TYR A 75 0.91 19.03 -19.70
N GLU A 76 1.65 19.64 -20.63
CA GLU A 76 1.47 21.04 -21.06
C GLU A 76 0.07 21.35 -21.60
N ASN A 77 -0.54 20.39 -22.30
CA ASN A 77 -1.84 20.57 -22.92
C ASN A 77 -2.98 19.84 -22.18
N LEU A 78 -2.72 19.31 -20.97
CA LEU A 78 -3.74 18.61 -20.19
C LEU A 78 -4.67 19.62 -19.52
N LYS A 79 -5.80 19.89 -20.18
CA LYS A 79 -6.90 20.65 -19.60
C LYS A 79 -7.51 19.90 -18.41
N PRO A 80 -8.07 20.60 -17.40
CA PRO A 80 -8.86 19.97 -16.34
C PRO A 80 -9.94 19.09 -16.96
N SER A 81 -9.82 17.79 -16.73
CA SER A 81 -10.66 16.78 -17.37
C SER A 81 -11.10 15.74 -16.35
N PHE A 82 -11.96 14.83 -16.77
CA PHE A 82 -12.31 13.68 -15.94
C PHE A 82 -11.08 12.81 -15.62
N VAL A 83 -10.11 12.74 -16.54
CA VAL A 83 -8.88 11.95 -16.37
C VAL A 83 -7.98 12.51 -15.27
N THR A 84 -7.76 13.83 -15.22
CA THR A 84 -6.95 14.45 -14.16
C THR A 84 -7.57 14.24 -12.78
N ARG A 85 -8.90 14.34 -12.68
CA ARG A 85 -9.66 14.04 -11.45
C ARG A 85 -9.57 12.56 -11.07
N LEU A 86 -9.57 11.64 -12.04
CA LEU A 86 -9.44 10.20 -11.77
C LEU A 86 -8.04 9.85 -11.23
N PHE A 87 -6.98 10.47 -11.75
CA PHE A 87 -5.64 10.31 -11.16
C PHE A 87 -5.60 10.83 -9.73
N HIS A 88 -6.18 12.00 -9.49
CA HIS A 88 -6.22 12.58 -8.16
C HIS A 88 -7.03 11.75 -7.16
N LEU A 89 -8.20 11.26 -7.58
CA LEU A 89 -8.96 10.27 -6.80
C LEU A 89 -8.10 9.03 -6.53
N GLY A 90 -7.44 8.50 -7.56
CA GLY A 90 -6.63 7.29 -7.47
C GLY A 90 -5.54 7.39 -6.41
N VAL A 91 -4.80 8.50 -6.35
CA VAL A 91 -3.74 8.75 -5.35
C VAL A 91 -4.27 8.52 -3.93
N TYR A 92 -5.37 9.19 -3.58
CA TYR A 92 -5.91 9.11 -2.22
C TYR A 92 -6.70 7.84 -1.97
N PHE A 93 -7.53 7.42 -2.92
CA PHE A 93 -8.35 6.22 -2.81
C PHE A 93 -7.47 4.99 -2.60
N CYS A 94 -6.44 4.81 -3.42
CA CYS A 94 -5.51 3.70 -3.30
C CYS A 94 -4.73 3.77 -1.99
N GLY A 95 -4.20 4.95 -1.63
CA GLY A 95 -3.51 5.15 -0.35
C GLY A 95 -4.37 4.77 0.86
N PHE A 96 -5.62 5.24 0.92
CA PHE A 96 -6.56 4.89 1.99
C PHE A 96 -6.86 3.41 2.01
N PHE A 97 -7.09 2.80 0.84
CA PHE A 97 -7.41 1.38 0.76
C PHE A 97 -6.25 0.50 1.24
N VAL A 98 -5.00 0.87 0.94
CA VAL A 98 -3.83 0.18 1.47
C VAL A 98 -3.82 0.23 3.01
N THR A 99 -4.05 1.40 3.61
CA THR A 99 -4.13 1.54 5.08
C THR A 99 -5.25 0.68 5.68
N PHE A 100 -6.47 0.76 5.13
CA PHE A 100 -7.60 -0.05 5.62
C PHE A 100 -7.38 -1.55 5.38
N GLY A 101 -6.78 -1.93 4.25
CA GLY A 101 -6.42 -3.31 3.93
C GLY A 101 -5.41 -3.88 4.93
N GLN A 102 -4.39 -3.12 5.29
CA GLN A 102 -3.43 -3.50 6.33
C GLN A 102 -4.13 -3.67 7.69
N CYS A 103 -5.03 -2.76 8.06
CA CYS A 103 -5.87 -2.92 9.25
C CYS A 103 -6.72 -4.19 9.21
N LEU A 104 -7.34 -4.51 8.07
CA LEU A 104 -8.09 -5.76 7.87
C LEU A 104 -7.21 -7.01 8.04
N ILE A 105 -5.98 -6.98 7.51
CA ILE A 105 -4.99 -8.04 7.73
C ILE A 105 -4.69 -8.18 9.23
N THR A 106 -4.45 -7.08 9.93
CA THR A 106 -4.16 -7.12 11.37
C THR A 106 -5.34 -7.67 12.18
N ILE A 107 -6.58 -7.28 11.87
CA ILE A 107 -7.80 -7.84 12.49
C ILE A 107 -7.93 -9.34 12.17
N ASN A 108 -7.64 -9.74 10.93
CA ASN A 108 -7.64 -11.15 10.53
C ASN A 108 -6.65 -11.96 11.37
N ARG A 109 -5.43 -11.47 11.56
CA ARG A 109 -4.41 -12.12 12.41
C ARG A 109 -4.82 -12.14 13.87
N PHE A 110 -5.24 -11.00 14.41
CA PHE A 110 -5.69 -10.88 15.79
C PHE A 110 -6.82 -11.87 16.08
N SER A 111 -7.85 -11.91 15.24
CA SER A 111 -8.99 -12.82 15.43
C SER A 111 -8.60 -14.31 15.30
N ALA A 112 -7.61 -14.65 14.47
CA ALA A 112 -7.10 -16.03 14.38
C ALA A 112 -6.50 -16.48 15.71
N VAL A 113 -5.78 -15.58 16.38
CA VAL A 113 -5.19 -15.85 17.69
C VAL A 113 -6.27 -15.76 18.78
N ALA A 114 -7.02 -14.67 18.87
CA ALA A 114 -7.99 -14.47 19.95
C ALA A 114 -9.15 -15.47 19.90
N PHE A 115 -9.68 -15.78 18.72
CA PHE A 115 -10.93 -16.54 18.54
C PHE A 115 -10.82 -17.68 17.50
N PRO A 116 -9.93 -18.68 17.69
CA PRO A 116 -9.60 -19.67 16.66
C PRO A 116 -10.82 -20.46 16.15
N LEU A 117 -11.77 -20.81 17.02
CA LEU A 117 -12.97 -21.59 16.67
C LEU A 117 -13.96 -20.82 15.78
N LYS A 118 -14.07 -19.50 15.99
CA LYS A 118 -14.99 -18.63 15.24
C LYS A 118 -14.33 -17.98 14.03
N HIS A 119 -13.01 -17.79 14.07
CA HIS A 119 -12.21 -17.12 13.04
C HIS A 119 -12.47 -17.70 11.65
N HIS A 120 -12.33 -19.02 11.48
CA HIS A 120 -12.48 -19.65 10.16
C HIS A 120 -13.87 -19.41 9.57
N LYS A 121 -14.93 -19.65 10.37
CA LYS A 121 -16.33 -19.46 9.94
C LYS A 121 -16.63 -18.01 9.56
N PHE A 122 -16.15 -17.05 10.36
CA PHE A 122 -16.36 -15.63 10.10
C PHE A 122 -15.69 -15.19 8.81
N TRP A 123 -14.38 -15.40 8.66
CA TRP A 123 -13.64 -14.88 7.52
C TRP A 123 -13.96 -15.59 6.22
N GLN A 124 -14.28 -16.89 6.25
CA GLN A 124 -14.73 -17.60 5.05
C GLN A 124 -16.02 -16.98 4.48
N ARG A 125 -16.95 -16.55 5.34
CA ARG A 125 -18.23 -15.95 4.93
C ARG A 125 -18.13 -14.46 4.60
N TYR A 126 -17.39 -13.68 5.40
CA TYR A 126 -17.48 -12.22 5.39
C TYR A 126 -16.26 -11.48 4.81
N HIS A 127 -15.17 -12.15 4.43
CA HIS A 127 -13.97 -11.42 3.94
C HIS A 127 -14.26 -10.50 2.74
N LEU A 128 -15.07 -10.92 1.77
CA LEU A 128 -15.47 -10.08 0.64
C LEU A 128 -16.30 -8.87 1.07
N HIS A 129 -17.15 -9.02 2.09
CA HIS A 129 -17.95 -7.92 2.64
C HIS A 129 -17.05 -6.91 3.36
N CYS A 130 -16.03 -7.38 4.09
CA CYS A 130 -15.03 -6.50 4.69
C CYS A 130 -14.24 -5.71 3.65
N ILE A 131 -13.85 -6.34 2.53
CA ILE A 131 -13.18 -5.66 1.42
C ILE A 131 -14.11 -4.63 0.77
N GLY A 132 -15.36 -5.00 0.49
CA GLY A 132 -16.36 -4.08 -0.08
C GLY A 132 -16.63 -2.88 0.83
N LEU A 133 -16.73 -3.11 2.15
CA LEU A 133 -16.88 -2.03 3.13
C LEU A 133 -15.65 -1.12 3.15
N ALA A 134 -14.43 -1.66 3.09
CA ALA A 134 -13.22 -0.86 3.01
C ALA A 134 -13.20 0.00 1.73
N LEU A 135 -13.57 -0.55 0.57
CA LEU A 135 -13.69 0.22 -0.69
C LEU A 135 -14.71 1.37 -0.54
N LEU A 136 -15.87 1.11 0.05
CA LEU A 136 -16.91 2.12 0.26
C LEU A 136 -16.44 3.24 1.20
N ILE A 137 -15.73 2.90 2.28
CA ILE A 137 -15.15 3.89 3.20
C ILE A 137 -14.08 4.72 2.48
N CYS A 138 -13.19 4.09 1.70
CA CYS A 138 -12.17 4.81 0.93
C CYS A 138 -12.80 5.79 -0.05
N PHE A 139 -13.87 5.36 -0.74
CA PHE A 139 -14.63 6.23 -1.64
C PHE A 139 -15.33 7.35 -0.89
N ALA A 140 -15.88 7.11 0.30
CA ALA A 140 -16.49 8.17 1.11
C ALA A 140 -15.47 9.28 1.47
N PHE A 141 -14.23 8.91 1.82
CA PHE A 141 -13.18 9.89 2.15
C PHE A 141 -12.57 10.59 0.94
N SER A 142 -12.47 9.91 -0.22
CA SER A 142 -11.75 10.45 -1.40
C SER A 142 -12.68 10.87 -2.54
N GLY A 143 -13.95 10.48 -2.54
CA GLY A 143 -14.87 10.69 -3.66
C GLY A 143 -15.17 12.15 -3.96
N HIS A 144 -15.09 13.03 -2.95
CA HIS A 144 -15.25 14.48 -3.16
C HIS A 144 -14.19 15.07 -4.11
N THR A 145 -13.03 14.42 -4.26
CA THR A 145 -11.99 14.85 -5.21
C THR A 145 -12.47 14.83 -6.67
N LEU A 146 -13.45 14.00 -7.02
CA LEU A 146 -14.07 13.98 -8.35
C LEU A 146 -14.85 15.26 -8.67
N LEU A 147 -15.33 15.96 -7.63
CA LEU A 147 -16.05 17.22 -7.75
C LEU A 147 -15.10 18.42 -7.85
N SER A 148 -13.81 18.21 -7.60
CA SER A 148 -12.82 19.28 -7.62
C SER A 148 -12.32 19.60 -9.04
N THR A 149 -11.89 20.84 -9.23
CA THR A 149 -11.18 21.32 -10.41
C THR A 149 -9.68 21.02 -10.26
N THR A 150 -9.31 19.77 -10.55
CA THR A 150 -7.90 19.36 -10.53
C THR A 150 -7.21 19.65 -11.87
N VAL A 151 -6.09 20.37 -11.82
CA VAL A 151 -5.24 20.71 -12.97
C VAL A 151 -3.79 20.32 -12.72
N PHE A 152 -3.05 20.06 -13.79
CA PHE A 152 -1.60 20.03 -13.73
C PHE A 152 -1.09 21.46 -13.91
N GLN A 153 -0.58 22.06 -12.83
CA GLN A 153 -0.06 23.42 -12.88
C GLN A 153 1.41 23.42 -13.28
N ARG A 154 1.77 24.31 -14.20
CA ARG A 154 3.15 24.52 -14.65
C ARG A 154 3.93 25.31 -13.61
N PHE A 155 5.12 24.82 -13.28
CA PHE A 155 6.11 25.48 -12.45
C PHE A 155 7.41 25.65 -13.25
N GLN A 156 8.11 26.76 -13.02
CA GLN A 156 9.39 27.04 -13.64
C GLN A 156 10.39 27.45 -12.56
N VAL A 157 11.46 26.66 -12.42
CA VAL A 157 12.55 26.90 -11.46
C VAL A 157 13.85 26.85 -12.25
N ASP A 158 14.64 27.93 -12.22
CA ASP A 158 15.93 28.03 -12.91
C ASP A 158 15.88 27.69 -14.40
N GLY A 159 14.81 28.10 -15.08
CA GLY A 159 14.59 27.83 -16.51
C GLY A 159 14.06 26.42 -16.82
N VAL A 160 13.96 25.53 -15.82
CA VAL A 160 13.43 24.19 -15.99
C VAL A 160 11.93 24.16 -15.68
N VAL A 161 11.16 23.57 -16.60
CA VAL A 161 9.70 23.46 -16.48
C VAL A 161 9.31 22.08 -15.96
N PHE A 162 8.41 22.05 -14.98
CA PHE A 162 7.77 20.83 -14.51
C PHE A 162 6.30 21.09 -14.16
N TYR A 163 5.53 20.03 -13.96
CA TYR A 163 4.12 20.09 -13.60
C TYR A 163 3.88 19.39 -12.26
N THR A 164 2.90 19.86 -11.50
CA THR A 164 2.37 19.08 -10.36
C THR A 164 0.85 19.19 -10.30
N ILE A 165 0.21 18.19 -9.70
CA ILE A 165 -1.23 18.21 -9.50
C ILE A 165 -1.57 19.30 -8.49
N TYR A 166 -2.52 20.14 -8.91
CA TYR A 166 -3.01 21.25 -8.14
C TYR A 166 -4.53 21.24 -8.09
N MET A 167 -5.10 21.51 -6.91
CA MET A 167 -6.53 21.75 -6.74
C MET A 167 -6.77 23.25 -6.76
N ASP A 168 -7.31 23.74 -7.87
CA ASP A 168 -7.65 25.16 -7.99
C ASP A 168 -9.10 25.40 -7.55
N ASP A 169 -9.26 26.02 -6.39
CA ASP A 169 -10.56 26.52 -5.91
C ASP A 169 -10.96 27.87 -6.55
N ARG A 170 -10.02 28.57 -7.18
CA ARG A 170 -10.22 29.90 -7.76
C ARG A 170 -10.65 29.86 -9.22
N ALA A 171 -10.76 28.67 -9.83
CA ALA A 171 -11.18 28.46 -11.21
C ALA A 171 -12.60 28.94 -11.56
N ARG A 172 -13.31 29.62 -10.65
CA ARG A 172 -14.56 30.31 -10.99
C ARG A 172 -14.41 31.80 -11.33
N TRP A 173 -13.29 32.49 -11.04
CA TRP A 173 -13.36 33.97 -11.04
C TRP A 173 -12.21 34.83 -11.58
N PHE A 174 -11.05 34.35 -12.04
CA PHE A 174 -10.00 35.29 -12.47
C PHE A 174 -9.34 34.99 -13.83
N CYS A 175 -9.80 35.78 -14.80
CA CYS A 175 -9.15 36.45 -15.93
C CYS A 175 -8.11 35.74 -16.84
N PRO A 176 -8.14 36.05 -18.15
CA PRO A 176 -7.21 35.53 -19.13
C PRO A 176 -5.80 36.12 -18.94
N MET A 177 -4.85 35.24 -18.59
CA MET A 177 -3.58 34.97 -19.27
C MET A 177 -2.74 36.10 -19.92
N HIS A 178 -2.78 37.35 -19.46
CA HIS A 178 -1.81 38.36 -19.91
C HIS A 178 -1.06 39.03 -18.76
N SER A 179 0.27 39.09 -18.97
CA SER A 179 1.33 39.76 -18.22
C SER A 179 1.68 39.21 -16.83
N GLU A 180 2.86 38.56 -16.81
CA GLU A 180 3.75 38.25 -15.69
C GLU A 180 3.61 36.86 -15.04
N PRO A 181 4.69 36.04 -15.03
CA PRO A 181 4.71 34.79 -14.30
C PRO A 181 4.62 35.12 -12.80
N PRO A 182 3.64 34.55 -12.07
CA PRO A 182 3.55 34.79 -10.64
C PRO A 182 4.83 34.29 -9.98
N VAL A 183 5.50 35.20 -9.27
CA VAL A 183 6.59 34.86 -8.33
C VAL A 183 6.05 33.76 -7.41
N MET A 184 6.76 32.62 -7.35
CA MET A 184 6.41 31.44 -6.54
C MET A 184 6.08 31.86 -5.10
N SER A 185 4.79 32.08 -4.85
CA SER A 185 4.25 32.13 -3.50
C SER A 185 3.68 30.75 -3.26
N ILE A 186 4.45 29.93 -2.53
CA ILE A 186 4.06 28.60 -2.03
C ILE A 186 2.74 28.68 -1.21
N SER A 187 2.34 29.89 -0.82
CA SER A 187 1.10 30.27 -0.12
C SER A 187 -0.23 29.96 -0.79
N VAL A 188 -0.22 29.25 -1.91
CA VAL A 188 -1.45 28.86 -2.58
C VAL A 188 -1.41 27.37 -2.83
N MET A 189 -1.52 26.53 -1.80
CA MET A 189 -2.23 25.25 -1.94
C MET A 189 -3.69 25.50 -1.56
N GLY A 190 -4.64 25.18 -2.44
CA GLY A 190 -6.07 25.36 -2.15
C GLY A 190 -6.47 24.67 -0.84
N LYS A 191 -7.35 25.30 -0.06
CA LYS A 191 -7.93 24.75 1.20
C LYS A 191 -8.41 23.28 1.07
N PRO A 192 -8.97 22.81 -0.07
CA PRO A 192 -9.40 21.42 -0.21
C PRO A 192 -8.24 20.42 -0.24
N LEU A 193 -7.10 20.82 -0.82
CA LEU A 193 -5.91 19.96 -0.84
C LEU A 193 -5.33 19.81 0.56
N GLN A 194 -5.30 20.90 1.33
CA GLN A 194 -4.90 20.87 2.75
C GLN A 194 -5.83 19.96 3.56
N LEU A 195 -7.16 20.07 3.37
CA LEU A 195 -8.12 19.19 4.03
C LEU A 195 -7.86 17.72 3.69
N GLN A 196 -7.61 17.40 2.42
CA GLN A 196 -7.37 16.03 1.99
C GLN A 196 -6.07 15.45 2.55
N LEU A 197 -5.01 16.26 2.64
CA LEU A 197 -3.76 15.88 3.30
C LEU A 197 -3.95 15.66 4.81
N ILE A 198 -4.72 16.52 5.47
CA ILE A 198 -5.07 16.36 6.90
C ILE A 198 -5.84 15.06 7.11
N ILE A 199 -6.84 14.76 6.26
CA ILE A 199 -7.58 13.50 6.30
C ILE A 199 -6.63 12.31 6.09
N ALA A 200 -5.75 12.38 5.09
CA ALA A 200 -4.79 11.31 4.81
C ALA A 200 -3.82 11.07 5.98
N CYS A 201 -3.32 12.15 6.58
CA CYS A 201 -2.48 12.13 7.77
C CYS A 201 -3.23 11.50 8.96
N ALA A 202 -4.44 11.97 9.26
CA ALA A 202 -5.27 11.48 10.36
C ALA A 202 -5.61 9.99 10.21
N LEU A 203 -6.03 9.56 9.03
CA LEU A 203 -6.34 8.15 8.73
C LEU A 203 -5.10 7.26 8.84
N SER A 204 -3.96 7.71 8.32
CA SER A 204 -2.69 6.97 8.41
C SER A 204 -2.23 6.81 9.85
N CYS A 205 -2.26 7.88 10.64
CA CYS A 205 -1.89 7.86 12.06
C CYS A 205 -2.82 6.93 12.86
N THR A 206 -4.13 7.04 12.63
CA THR A 206 -5.13 6.19 13.29
C THR A 206 -4.94 4.73 12.92
N GLY A 207 -4.69 4.44 11.64
CA GLY A 207 -4.38 3.10 11.14
C GLY A 207 -3.15 2.51 11.83
N VAL A 208 -2.06 3.27 11.94
CA VAL A 208 -0.83 2.85 12.63
C VAL A 208 -1.09 2.57 14.10
N VAL A 209 -1.76 3.47 14.83
CA VAL A 209 -2.09 3.27 16.25
C VAL A 209 -2.93 2.00 16.43
N PHE A 210 -3.96 1.83 15.60
CA PHE A 210 -4.80 0.65 15.60
C PHE A 210 -4.00 -0.65 15.37
N GLN A 211 -3.09 -0.64 14.39
CA GLN A 211 -2.21 -1.77 14.11
C GLN A 211 -1.26 -2.09 15.27
N VAL A 212 -0.66 -1.07 15.92
CA VAL A 212 0.18 -1.27 17.12
C VAL A 212 -0.59 -1.97 18.21
N VAL A 213 -1.80 -1.48 18.52
CA VAL A 213 -2.63 -2.03 19.60
C VAL A 213 -2.99 -3.49 19.32
N LEU A 214 -3.45 -3.81 18.11
CA LEU A 214 -3.83 -5.18 17.77
C LEU A 214 -2.63 -6.12 17.65
N ASN A 215 -1.52 -5.69 17.04
CA ASN A 215 -0.30 -6.50 16.96
C ASN A 215 0.26 -6.77 18.37
N SER A 216 0.31 -5.75 19.24
CA SER A 216 0.76 -5.90 20.64
C SER A 216 -0.14 -6.88 21.41
N THR A 217 -1.45 -6.75 21.26
CA THR A 217 -2.42 -7.67 21.89
C THR A 217 -2.23 -9.09 21.37
N THR A 218 -2.00 -9.26 20.07
CA THR A 218 -1.72 -10.56 19.44
C THR A 218 -0.47 -11.21 20.03
N ILE A 219 0.62 -10.45 20.20
CA ILE A 219 1.85 -10.94 20.85
C ILE A 219 1.57 -11.39 22.27
N ILE A 220 0.88 -10.56 23.07
CA ILE A 220 0.57 -10.88 24.47
C ILE A 220 -0.23 -12.18 24.55
N LEU A 221 -1.24 -12.36 23.68
CA LEU A 221 -2.05 -13.58 23.64
C LEU A 221 -1.22 -14.80 23.21
N LEU A 222 -0.33 -14.67 22.23
CA LEU A 222 0.57 -15.75 21.80
C LEU A 222 1.53 -16.15 22.92
N VAL A 223 2.12 -15.19 23.62
CA VAL A 223 3.02 -15.44 24.77
C VAL A 223 2.27 -16.14 25.90
N ARG A 224 1.06 -15.66 26.24
CA ARG A 224 0.21 -16.29 27.27
C ARG A 224 -0.16 -17.73 26.91
N ARG A 225 -0.57 -17.98 25.66
CA ARG A 225 -0.85 -19.33 25.16
C ARG A 225 0.37 -20.22 25.22
N ARG A 226 1.54 -19.73 24.79
CA ARG A 226 2.79 -20.49 24.86
C ARG A 226 3.09 -20.92 26.30
N LYS A 227 3.00 -20.00 27.26
CA LYS A 227 3.22 -20.30 28.69
C LYS A 227 2.22 -21.33 29.22
N ALA A 228 0.94 -21.27 28.81
CA ALA A 228 -0.07 -22.24 29.20
C ALA A 228 0.17 -23.63 28.58
N THR A 229 0.50 -23.70 27.28
CA THR A 229 0.77 -24.97 26.57
C THR A 229 2.06 -25.65 27.06
N THR A 230 3.12 -24.90 27.36
CA THR A 230 4.35 -25.48 27.94
C THR A 230 4.08 -26.22 29.25
N ARG A 231 3.08 -25.80 30.04
CA ARG A 231 2.67 -26.49 31.26
C ARG A 231 1.82 -27.74 31.01
N ALA A 232 1.08 -27.78 29.89
CA ALA A 232 0.11 -28.84 29.62
C ALA A 232 0.61 -29.93 28.66
N THR A 233 1.61 -29.66 27.81
CA THR A 233 2.12 -30.67 26.86
C THR A 233 3.49 -30.26 26.31
N PHE A 234 4.55 -30.97 26.71
CA PHE A 234 5.95 -30.60 26.45
C PHE A 234 6.39 -30.73 24.96
N ASN A 235 5.53 -31.21 24.04
CA ASN A 235 5.98 -31.67 22.71
C ASN A 235 5.28 -31.09 21.47
N LYS A 236 4.32 -30.18 21.57
CA LYS A 236 3.73 -29.55 20.37
C LYS A 236 4.46 -28.25 20.02
N LYS A 237 5.39 -28.33 19.05
CA LYS A 237 5.99 -27.15 18.41
C LYS A 237 4.86 -26.23 17.92
N LEU A 238 4.94 -24.93 18.21
CA LEU A 238 4.02 -23.95 17.63
C LEU A 238 4.00 -24.09 16.10
N PRO A 239 2.85 -23.87 15.45
CA PRO A 239 2.79 -23.91 14.00
C PRO A 239 3.67 -22.78 13.46
N LYS A 240 4.77 -23.14 12.76
CA LYS A 240 5.70 -22.18 12.14
C LYS A 240 4.96 -21.10 11.31
N THR A 241 3.83 -21.49 10.72
CA THR A 241 2.93 -20.64 9.94
C THR A 241 2.42 -19.43 10.71
N GLU A 242 2.09 -19.55 12.01
CA GLU A 242 1.58 -18.43 12.80
C GLU A 242 2.65 -17.35 13.00
N LEU A 243 3.87 -17.78 13.31
CA LEU A 243 5.01 -16.88 13.52
C LEU A 243 5.40 -16.14 12.22
N THR A 244 5.44 -16.87 11.10
CA THR A 244 5.63 -16.31 9.76
C THR A 244 4.60 -15.21 9.46
N LEU A 245 3.33 -15.48 9.71
CA LEU A 245 2.26 -14.51 9.42
C LEU A 245 2.30 -13.30 10.37
N PHE A 246 2.76 -13.50 11.61
CA PHE A 246 3.00 -12.42 12.55
C PHE A 246 4.15 -11.50 12.10
N PHE A 247 5.29 -12.07 11.69
CA PHE A 247 6.42 -11.28 11.17
C PHE A 247 6.02 -10.48 9.93
N LEU A 248 5.23 -11.05 9.03
CA LEU A 248 4.69 -10.32 7.89
C LEU A 248 3.79 -9.15 8.34
N SER A 249 2.89 -9.36 9.31
CA SER A 249 2.06 -8.28 9.89
C SER A 249 2.91 -7.15 10.52
N MET A 250 3.99 -7.52 11.22
CA MET A 250 4.91 -6.54 11.82
C MET A 250 5.68 -5.75 10.76
N ALA A 251 6.15 -6.42 9.69
CA ALA A 251 6.83 -5.73 8.59
C ALA A 251 5.89 -4.76 7.86
N MET A 252 4.65 -5.17 7.59
CA MET A 252 3.61 -4.30 7.02
C MET A 252 3.29 -3.11 7.94
N PHE A 253 3.30 -3.33 9.26
CA PHE A 253 3.15 -2.25 10.23
C PHE A 253 4.29 -1.22 10.15
N LEU A 254 5.55 -1.66 10.03
CA LEU A 254 6.69 -0.75 9.90
C LEU A 254 6.62 0.10 8.62
N LEU A 255 6.16 -0.49 7.52
CA LEU A 255 5.86 0.24 6.27
C LEU A 255 4.70 1.22 6.44
N SER A 256 3.68 0.85 7.21
CA SER A 256 2.56 1.75 7.53
C SER A 256 3.04 2.94 8.37
N LEU A 257 3.93 2.68 9.33
CA LEU A 257 4.51 3.71 10.18
C LEU A 257 5.37 4.69 9.37
N SER A 258 6.20 4.22 8.45
CA SER A 258 6.96 5.10 7.56
C SER A 258 6.05 5.97 6.71
N GLY A 259 4.97 5.39 6.16
CA GLY A 259 3.95 6.13 5.40
C GLY A 259 3.21 7.18 6.24
N ALA A 260 2.88 6.89 7.50
CA ALA A 260 2.22 7.85 8.38
C ALA A 260 3.16 8.99 8.79
N LEU A 261 4.40 8.69 9.16
CA LEU A 261 5.42 9.71 9.45
C LEU A 261 5.64 10.63 8.25
N TYR A 262 5.68 10.03 7.05
CA TYR A 262 5.74 10.78 5.82
C TYR A 262 4.53 11.74 5.67
N ASN A 263 3.29 11.23 5.84
CA ASN A 263 2.09 12.05 5.71
C ASN A 263 2.05 13.19 6.74
N ILE A 264 2.61 13.00 7.94
CA ILE A 264 2.76 14.07 8.93
C ILE A 264 3.73 15.13 8.41
N ILE A 265 4.93 14.73 7.97
CA ILE A 265 5.97 15.69 7.55
C ILE A 265 5.51 16.48 6.33
N ILE A 266 4.93 15.83 5.30
CA ILE A 266 4.46 16.55 4.11
C ILE A 266 3.34 17.54 4.47
N THR A 267 2.42 17.16 5.37
CA THR A 267 1.35 18.04 5.84
C THR A 267 1.93 19.26 6.56
N LEU A 268 2.95 19.05 7.40
CA LEU A 268 3.64 20.13 8.10
C LEU A 268 4.38 21.06 7.12
N LEU A 269 5.17 20.51 6.18
CA LEU A 269 5.92 21.30 5.20
C LEU A 269 5.00 22.13 4.29
N ILE A 270 3.86 21.57 3.90
CA ILE A 270 2.84 22.28 3.12
C ILE A 270 2.18 23.37 3.98
N TYR A 271 1.87 23.08 5.25
CA TYR A 271 1.25 24.04 6.15
C TYR A 271 2.18 25.21 6.53
N THR A 272 3.48 24.95 6.66
CA THR A 272 4.47 25.98 6.97
C THR A 272 5.05 26.66 5.73
N GLU A 273 4.56 26.31 4.53
CA GLU A 273 5.04 26.82 3.25
C GLU A 273 6.57 26.70 3.09
N SER A 274 7.15 25.61 3.61
CA SER A 274 8.61 25.47 3.67
C SER A 274 9.22 25.20 2.29
N ASP A 275 10.30 25.91 1.97
CA ASP A 275 11.12 25.66 0.77
C ASP A 275 11.69 24.23 0.72
N ALA A 276 11.81 23.57 1.88
CA ALA A 276 12.25 22.17 1.98
C ALA A 276 11.26 21.18 1.36
N LEU A 277 10.02 21.60 1.06
CA LEU A 277 8.99 20.78 0.43
C LEU A 277 9.50 20.11 -0.86
N MET A 278 10.19 20.85 -1.71
CA MET A 278 10.67 20.33 -3.00
C MET A 278 11.73 19.23 -2.83
N GLY A 279 12.66 19.41 -1.90
CA GLY A 279 13.65 18.36 -1.58
C GLY A 279 13.00 17.13 -0.92
N PHE A 280 11.96 17.36 -0.12
CA PHE A 280 11.23 16.28 0.55
C PHE A 280 10.33 15.48 -0.39
N LEU A 281 9.81 16.08 -1.46
CA LEU A 281 9.00 15.39 -2.48
C LEU A 281 9.79 14.34 -3.28
N ASP A 282 11.09 14.54 -3.50
CA ASP A 282 11.93 13.51 -4.15
C ASP A 282 12.09 12.29 -3.21
N TYR A 283 12.32 12.54 -1.91
CA TYR A 283 12.35 11.49 -0.88
C TYR A 283 10.99 10.80 -0.71
N TYR A 284 9.89 11.54 -0.82
CA TYR A 284 8.53 11.02 -0.77
C TYR A 284 8.32 9.88 -1.77
N LEU A 285 8.63 10.14 -3.05
CA LEU A 285 8.36 9.21 -4.13
C LEU A 285 9.12 7.90 -3.92
N TRP A 286 10.32 7.97 -3.35
CA TRP A 286 11.07 6.77 -2.96
C TRP A 286 10.42 6.00 -1.82
N VAL A 287 10.00 6.68 -0.75
CA VAL A 287 9.28 6.03 0.37
C VAL A 287 7.96 5.41 -0.10
N ALA A 288 7.23 6.13 -0.96
CA ALA A 288 5.99 5.64 -1.56
C ALA A 288 6.24 4.37 -2.38
N ASP A 289 7.31 4.31 -3.17
CA ASP A 289 7.70 3.11 -3.91
C ASP A 289 8.05 1.95 -2.99
N VAL A 290 8.85 2.19 -1.94
CA VAL A 290 9.20 1.14 -0.97
C VAL A 290 7.94 0.59 -0.30
N ASN A 291 6.99 1.45 0.07
CA ASN A 291 5.72 1.02 0.67
C ASN A 291 4.85 0.25 -0.32
N ASN A 292 4.71 0.74 -1.56
CA ASN A 292 3.86 0.13 -2.59
C ASN A 292 4.47 -1.14 -3.19
N LEU A 293 5.80 -1.30 -3.19
CA LEU A 293 6.49 -2.38 -3.92
C LEU A 293 7.15 -3.42 -3.00
N SER A 294 7.00 -3.36 -1.68
CA SER A 294 7.71 -4.29 -0.77
C SER A 294 6.90 -5.51 -0.32
N ALA A 295 5.57 -5.47 -0.33
CA ALA A 295 4.75 -6.49 0.35
C ALA A 295 4.97 -7.93 -0.18
N PRO A 296 5.00 -8.22 -1.49
CA PRO A 296 5.33 -9.52 -2.04
C PRO A 296 6.76 -9.99 -1.76
N TYR A 297 7.72 -9.07 -1.70
CA TYR A 297 9.09 -9.41 -1.32
C TYR A 297 9.14 -9.85 0.14
N LEU A 298 8.45 -9.13 1.04
CA LEU A 298 8.30 -9.53 2.44
C LEU A 298 7.60 -10.89 2.58
N LEU A 299 6.55 -11.13 1.79
CA LEU A 299 5.86 -12.42 1.77
C LEU A 299 6.81 -13.56 1.35
N CYS A 300 7.60 -13.38 0.30
CA CYS A 300 8.57 -14.39 -0.19
C CYS A 300 9.76 -14.58 0.76
N LEU A 301 10.17 -13.51 1.45
CA LEU A 301 11.23 -13.54 2.46
C LEU A 301 10.79 -14.40 3.66
N VAL A 302 9.58 -14.12 4.16
CA VAL A 302 9.06 -14.69 5.42
C VAL A 302 8.42 -16.07 5.21
N SER A 303 7.73 -16.30 4.08
CA SER A 303 7.03 -17.56 3.78
C SER A 303 7.77 -18.42 2.76
N ALA A 304 8.36 -19.51 3.24
CA ALA A 304 8.98 -20.53 2.38
C ALA A 304 7.98 -21.16 1.39
N SER A 305 6.69 -21.26 1.78
CA SER A 305 5.65 -21.78 0.89
C SER A 305 5.37 -20.83 -0.26
N ALA A 306 5.22 -19.52 0.03
CA ALA A 306 5.02 -18.51 -1.00
C ALA A 306 6.19 -18.48 -1.98
N ARG A 307 7.43 -18.48 -1.46
CA ARG A 307 8.64 -18.53 -2.28
C ARG A 307 8.67 -19.74 -3.21
N ARG A 308 8.35 -20.94 -2.72
CA ARG A 308 8.31 -22.14 -3.57
C ARG A 308 7.25 -22.04 -4.66
N THR A 309 6.05 -21.62 -4.31
CA THR A 309 4.97 -21.47 -5.30
C THR A 309 5.29 -20.44 -6.36
N VAL A 310 5.94 -19.34 -5.98
CA VAL A 310 6.38 -18.30 -6.93
C VAL A 310 7.48 -18.85 -7.84
N LEU A 311 8.48 -19.56 -7.31
CA LEU A 311 9.51 -20.23 -8.11
C LEU A 311 8.90 -21.25 -9.09
N GLU A 312 7.92 -22.04 -8.65
CA GLU A 312 7.18 -22.97 -9.50
C GLU A 312 6.37 -22.24 -10.59
N ALA A 313 5.77 -21.09 -10.27
CA ALA A 313 5.00 -20.28 -11.22
C ALA A 313 5.88 -19.71 -12.35
N ILE A 314 7.15 -19.40 -12.07
CA ILE A 314 8.13 -18.95 -13.08
C ILE A 314 8.88 -20.09 -13.75
N GLY A 315 8.49 -21.35 -13.50
CA GLY A 315 9.11 -22.53 -14.12
C GLY A 315 10.46 -22.95 -13.52
N LEU A 316 10.91 -22.30 -12.44
CA LEU A 316 12.12 -22.71 -11.72
C LEU A 316 11.76 -23.85 -10.76
N LYS A 317 12.20 -25.08 -11.09
CA LYS A 317 12.02 -26.24 -10.22
C LYS A 317 12.77 -26.02 -8.91
N ALA A 318 12.06 -25.69 -7.84
CA ALA A 318 12.62 -25.71 -6.49
C ALA A 318 13.04 -27.15 -6.17
N LYS A 319 14.32 -27.37 -5.85
CA LYS A 319 14.86 -28.68 -5.47
C LYS A 319 14.01 -29.23 -4.31
N GLN A 320 13.15 -30.20 -4.58
CA GLN A 320 12.26 -30.77 -3.56
C GLN A 320 13.10 -31.55 -2.55
N ASN A 321 13.25 -31.01 -1.34
CA ASN A 321 13.63 -31.84 -0.20
C ASN A 321 12.45 -32.75 0.13
N LYS A 322 12.47 -33.97 -0.45
CA LYS A 322 11.44 -35.03 -0.30
C LYS A 322 11.06 -35.30 1.16
N ALA A 323 11.94 -35.00 2.12
CA ALA A 323 11.72 -35.21 3.56
C ALA A 323 10.60 -34.36 4.18
N THR A 324 10.23 -33.19 3.64
CA THR A 324 9.23 -32.30 4.29
C THR A 324 7.78 -32.58 3.84
N VAL A 325 7.58 -33.13 2.64
CA VAL A 325 6.23 -33.35 2.08
C VAL A 325 5.52 -34.53 2.76
N GLN A 326 6.28 -35.56 3.17
CA GLN A 326 5.71 -36.71 3.89
C GLN A 326 5.11 -36.32 5.26
N LEU A 327 5.65 -35.29 5.94
CA LEU A 327 5.18 -34.91 7.27
C LEU A 327 3.79 -34.25 7.26
N PHE A 328 3.46 -33.49 6.21
CA PHE A 328 2.15 -32.82 6.06
C PHE A 328 1.04 -33.77 5.60
N SER A 329 1.37 -34.76 4.76
CA SER A 329 0.38 -35.78 4.34
C SER A 329 -0.13 -36.61 5.52
N ARG A 330 0.75 -36.95 6.49
CA ARG A 330 0.38 -37.70 7.70
C ARG A 330 -0.43 -36.90 8.72
N THR A 331 -0.32 -35.56 8.74
CA THR A 331 -1.11 -34.73 9.66
C THR A 331 -2.53 -34.48 9.14
N ALA A 332 -2.70 -34.38 7.82
CA ALA A 332 -4.02 -34.23 7.19
C ALA A 332 -4.91 -35.49 7.31
N SER A 333 -4.31 -36.69 7.36
CA SER A 333 -5.05 -37.93 7.60
C SER A 333 -5.45 -38.12 9.06
N SER A 334 -4.71 -37.52 10.01
CA SER A 334 -4.97 -37.64 11.45
C SER A 334 -6.04 -36.68 11.99
N THR A 335 -6.51 -35.71 11.19
CA THR A 335 -7.57 -34.76 11.60
C THR A 335 -8.94 -35.07 11.00
N ARG A 336 -9.07 -36.20 10.28
CA ARG A 336 -10.35 -36.71 9.73
C ARG A 336 -10.85 -37.98 10.42
N ALA A 337 -10.20 -38.40 11.50
CA ALA A 337 -10.72 -39.34 12.49
C ALA A 337 -10.96 -38.55 13.77
#